data_AF-A0A2J8K3S1-F1
#
_entry.id   AF-A0A2J8K3S1-F1
#
_cell.length_a   1.000
_cell.length_b   1.000
_cell.length_c   1.000
_cell.angle_alpha   90.00
_cell.angle_beta   90.00
_cell.angle_gamma   90.00
#
_symmetry.space_group_name_H-M   'P 1'
#
loop_
_entity.id
_entity.type
_entity.pdbx_description
1 polymer ?
#
loop_
_entity_poly.entity_id
_entity_poly.type
_entity_poly.pdbx_seq_one_letter_code
_entity_poly.pdbx_strand_id
1 'polypeptide(L)'
;MSKKESFAPGTMYKPFGKEAAGTMTLSQFQTLHEKDQETASLRELGLNETEILIWKSHVSGEKKTKLRATPEAIQNRLQDIEERISERQRILCLPQRFAKSKQLTRREMEIEKSLFQGADRHSFLKALYYQAYHKKTSADKYMTSMKRKIKLGTKDEPQKKNKGDPMNNLESFYQEMIMKKRLEEFQLMRGVIPEEP
;
A
#
# COMPACT_ATOMS: atom_id res chain seq x y z
N MET A 1 29.52 6.27 27.11
CA MET A 1 28.40 7.08 26.58
C MET A 1 27.10 6.31 26.80
N SER A 2 26.36 6.62 27.87
CA SER A 2 25.15 5.89 28.27
C SER A 2 23.96 6.32 27.40
N LYS A 3 23.32 5.37 26.70
CA LYS A 3 22.09 5.62 25.94
C LYS A 3 20.95 5.84 26.92
N LYS A 4 20.53 7.10 27.09
CA LYS A 4 19.28 7.40 27.78
C LYS A 4 18.14 7.13 26.81
N GLU A 5 17.57 5.94 26.89
CA GLU A 5 16.27 5.64 26.29
C GLU A 5 15.22 6.44 27.06
N SER A 6 14.84 7.61 26.52
CA SER A 6 13.71 8.37 27.04
C SER A 6 12.43 7.67 26.58
N PHE A 7 11.77 6.97 27.51
CA PHE A 7 10.39 6.56 27.32
C PHE A 7 9.53 7.83 27.21
N ALA A 8 8.85 8.00 26.08
CA ALA A 8 7.79 8.99 26.02
C ALA A 8 6.76 8.60 27.10
N PRO A 9 6.30 9.55 27.93
CA PRO A 9 5.26 9.25 28.91
C PRO A 9 4.07 8.65 28.16
N GLY A 10 3.58 7.51 28.65
CA GLY A 10 2.45 6.81 28.04
C GLY A 10 1.31 7.78 27.78
N THR A 11 0.61 7.61 26.66
CA THR A 11 -0.59 8.40 26.34
C THR A 11 -1.49 8.40 27.58
N MET A 12 -1.64 9.57 28.21
CA MET A 12 -2.45 9.69 29.42
C MET A 12 -3.87 9.26 29.08
N TYR A 13 -4.31 8.14 29.66
CA TYR A 13 -5.68 7.66 29.47
C TYR A 13 -6.65 8.75 29.93
N LYS A 14 -7.50 9.21 29.02
CA LYS A 14 -8.58 10.15 29.31
C LYS A 14 -9.83 9.33 29.64
N PRO A 15 -10.23 9.21 30.92
CA PRO A 15 -11.44 8.47 31.26
C PRO A 15 -12.67 9.14 30.65
N PHE A 16 -13.71 8.35 30.42
CA PHE A 16 -15.03 8.74 29.89
C PHE A 16 -15.79 9.84 30.66
N GLY A 17 -15.19 10.37 31.74
CA GLY A 17 -15.75 11.48 32.52
C GLY A 17 -16.99 11.10 33.31
N LYS A 18 -17.88 12.09 33.51
CA LYS A 18 -19.12 11.94 34.30
C LYS A 18 -20.12 10.98 33.68
N GLU A 19 -20.04 10.72 32.37
CA GLU A 19 -20.97 9.85 31.65
C GLU A 19 -20.80 8.37 32.01
N ALA A 20 -19.60 7.96 32.43
CA ALA A 20 -19.34 6.62 32.94
C ALA A 20 -19.68 6.45 34.44
N ALA A 21 -20.01 7.54 35.15
CA ALA A 21 -20.42 7.47 36.54
C ALA A 21 -21.85 6.89 36.63
N GLY A 22 -21.96 5.60 36.96
CA GLY A 22 -23.23 4.90 37.11
C GLY A 22 -23.52 3.83 36.04
N THR A 23 -22.63 3.65 35.06
CA THR A 23 -22.72 2.49 34.15
C THR A 23 -22.28 1.24 34.90
N MET A 24 -23.19 0.29 35.12
CA MET A 24 -22.92 -0.94 35.89
C MET A 24 -22.89 -2.20 35.03
N THR A 25 -23.12 -2.07 33.73
CA THR A 25 -23.17 -3.21 32.80
C THR A 25 -22.17 -3.04 31.66
N LEU A 26 -21.56 -4.16 31.24
CA LEU A 26 -20.64 -4.18 30.10
C LEU A 26 -21.26 -3.61 28.83
N SER A 27 -22.54 -3.89 28.57
CA SER A 27 -23.27 -3.35 27.41
C SER A 27 -23.37 -1.82 27.45
N GLN A 28 -23.66 -1.23 28.61
CA GLN A 28 -23.70 0.22 28.79
C GLN A 28 -22.32 0.82 28.48
N PHE A 29 -21.26 0.18 28.94
CA PHE A 29 -19.89 0.62 28.68
C PHE A 29 -19.50 0.52 27.21
N GLN A 30 -19.90 -0.55 26.52
CA GLN A 30 -19.70 -0.70 25.07
C GLN A 30 -20.37 0.43 24.31
N THR A 31 -21.65 0.72 24.60
CA THR A 31 -22.35 1.83 23.94
C THR A 31 -21.71 3.19 24.19
N LEU A 32 -21.10 3.38 25.36
CA LEU A 32 -20.40 4.61 25.71
C LEU A 32 -19.08 4.72 24.94
N HIS A 33 -18.33 3.62 24.85
CA HIS A 33 -17.09 3.56 24.08
C HIS A 33 -17.34 3.81 22.59
N GLU A 34 -18.38 3.21 22.01
CA GLU A 34 -18.79 3.45 20.62
C GLU A 34 -19.09 4.93 20.38
N LYS A 35 -19.87 5.56 21.28
CA LYS A 35 -20.17 6.99 21.18
C LYS A 35 -18.92 7.87 21.27
N ASP A 36 -17.97 7.53 22.15
CA ASP A 36 -16.70 8.26 22.26
C ASP A 36 -15.87 8.10 20.98
N GLN A 37 -15.78 6.87 20.45
CA GLN A 37 -15.09 6.57 19.20
C GLN A 37 -15.69 7.31 18.00
N GLU A 38 -17.02 7.38 17.91
CA GLU A 38 -17.73 8.18 16.91
C GLU A 38 -17.35 9.66 17.04
N THR A 39 -17.37 10.22 18.26
CA THR A 39 -17.00 11.63 18.45
C THR A 39 -15.53 11.90 18.16
N ALA A 40 -14.64 10.96 18.48
CA ALA A 40 -13.23 11.05 18.16
C ALA A 40 -13.00 11.03 16.64
N SER A 41 -13.74 10.18 15.92
CA SER A 41 -13.69 10.10 14.46
C SER A 41 -14.11 11.43 13.81
N LEU A 42 -15.18 12.05 14.31
CA LEU A 42 -15.61 13.38 13.85
C LEU A 42 -14.58 14.47 14.17
N ARG A 43 -13.89 14.37 15.31
CA ARG A 43 -12.82 15.31 15.67
C ARG A 43 -11.57 15.12 14.79
N GLU A 44 -11.27 13.89 14.37
CA GLU A 44 -10.18 13.60 13.41
C GLU A 44 -10.46 14.20 12.02
N LEU A 45 -11.74 14.32 11.64
CA LEU A 45 -12.15 15.05 10.45
C LEU A 45 -11.95 16.57 10.58
N GLY A 46 -11.60 17.06 11.77
CA GLY A 46 -11.42 18.47 12.08
C GLY A 46 -12.74 19.21 12.30
N LEU A 47 -13.79 18.51 12.73
CA LEU A 47 -15.06 19.14 13.12
C LEU A 47 -14.95 19.74 14.52
N ASN A 48 -15.52 20.92 14.70
CA ASN A 48 -15.58 21.62 15.98
C ASN A 48 -16.70 21.01 16.86
N GLU A 49 -16.63 21.15 18.19
CA GLU A 49 -17.64 20.62 19.14
C GLU A 49 -19.08 21.04 18.79
N THR A 50 -19.26 22.25 18.27
CA THR A 50 -20.57 22.72 17.81
C THR A 50 -21.07 22.02 16.56
N GLU A 51 -20.17 21.69 15.62
CA GLU A 51 -20.45 20.97 14.38
C GLU A 51 -20.78 19.52 14.66
N ILE A 52 -20.02 18.89 15.57
CA ILE A 52 -20.28 17.54 16.05
C ILE A 52 -21.69 17.46 16.65
N LEU A 53 -22.10 18.46 17.44
CA LEU A 53 -23.45 18.48 18.03
C LEU A 53 -24.54 18.61 16.96
N ILE A 54 -24.34 19.49 15.97
CA ILE A 54 -25.24 19.67 14.83
C ILE A 54 -25.38 18.36 14.06
N TRP A 55 -24.25 17.73 13.72
CA TRP A 55 -24.23 16.47 13.00
C TRP A 55 -24.92 15.33 13.76
N LYS A 56 -24.63 15.17 15.07
CA LYS A 56 -25.30 14.16 15.90
C LYS A 56 -26.81 14.39 15.99
N SER A 57 -27.26 15.65 16.09
CA SER A 57 -28.70 15.96 16.07
C SER A 57 -29.36 15.63 14.73
N HIS A 58 -28.65 15.86 13.62
CA HIS A 58 -29.11 15.53 12.28
C HIS A 58 -29.25 14.02 12.07
N VAL A 59 -28.21 13.25 12.42
CA VAL A 59 -28.19 11.79 12.27
C VAL A 59 -29.18 11.10 13.21
N SER A 60 -29.28 11.57 14.47
CA SER A 60 -30.18 10.97 15.46
C SER A 60 -31.65 11.37 15.28
N GLY A 61 -31.95 12.36 14.44
CA GLY A 61 -33.30 12.93 14.31
C GLY A 61 -33.82 13.66 15.55
N GLU A 62 -33.01 13.78 16.61
CA GLU A 62 -33.39 14.46 17.84
C GLU A 62 -33.26 15.98 17.68
N LYS A 63 -34.40 16.70 17.67
CA LYS A 63 -34.48 18.17 17.54
C LYS A 63 -34.01 18.95 18.79
N LYS A 64 -32.87 18.59 19.38
CA LYS A 64 -32.41 19.13 20.69
C LYS A 64 -31.56 20.40 20.57
N THR A 65 -31.07 20.75 19.39
CA THR A 65 -30.17 21.89 19.18
C THR A 65 -30.96 23.16 18.85
N LYS A 66 -31.37 23.89 19.90
CA LYS A 66 -31.83 25.29 19.77
C LYS A 66 -30.63 26.22 19.47
N LEU A 67 -29.98 26.00 18.34
CA LEU A 67 -28.98 26.95 17.85
C LEU A 67 -29.72 28.17 17.33
N ARG A 68 -29.34 29.36 17.81
CA ARG A 68 -29.89 30.65 17.36
C ARG A 68 -29.40 31.05 15.96
N ALA A 69 -29.12 30.08 15.10
CA ALA A 69 -28.71 30.31 13.73
C ALA A 69 -29.95 30.26 12.82
N THR A 70 -29.89 30.95 11.69
CA THR A 70 -30.91 30.80 10.65
C THR A 70 -30.90 29.35 10.15
N PRO A 71 -32.07 28.78 9.82
CA PRO A 71 -32.15 27.39 9.38
C PRO A 71 -31.29 27.11 8.14
N GLU A 72 -31.14 28.09 7.26
CA GLU A 72 -30.28 28.03 6.08
C GLU A 72 -28.79 27.93 6.43
N ALA A 73 -28.31 28.69 7.42
CA ALA A 73 -26.92 28.58 7.87
C ALA A 73 -26.63 27.21 8.50
N ILE A 74 -27.63 26.57 9.12
CA ILE A 74 -27.50 25.20 9.64
C ILE A 74 -27.42 24.19 8.49
N GLN A 75 -28.23 24.35 7.45
CA GLN A 75 -28.21 23.48 6.27
C GLN A 75 -26.88 23.57 5.51
N ASN A 76 -26.39 24.78 5.25
CA ASN A 76 -25.09 24.97 4.59
C ASN A 76 -23.96 24.30 5.38
N ARG A 77 -23.95 24.46 6.71
CA ARG A 77 -22.97 23.78 7.57
C ARG A 77 -23.10 22.26 7.53
N LEU A 78 -24.32 21.72 7.45
CA LEU A 78 -24.53 20.28 7.31
C LEU A 78 -23.98 19.76 5.98
N GLN A 79 -24.19 20.51 4.90
CA GLN A 79 -23.66 20.19 3.58
C GLN A 79 -22.12 20.20 3.59
N ASP A 80 -21.50 21.22 4.20
CA ASP A 80 -20.04 21.28 4.35
C ASP A 80 -19.48 20.08 5.13
N ILE A 81 -20.18 19.67 6.21
CA ILE A 81 -19.81 18.50 7.01
C ILE A 81 -19.91 17.21 6.16
N GLU A 82 -20.99 17.06 5.40
CA GLU A 82 -21.21 15.90 4.55
C GLU A 82 -20.16 15.80 3.43
N GLU A 83 -19.80 16.92 2.81
CA GLU A 83 -18.74 16.98 1.81
C GLU A 83 -17.40 16.54 2.41
N ARG A 84 -17.04 17.04 3.59
CA ARG A 84 -15.79 16.66 4.28
C ARG A 84 -15.75 15.18 4.64
N ILE A 85 -16.86 14.61 5.11
CA ILE A 85 -16.96 13.17 5.40
C ILE A 85 -16.77 12.37 4.12
N SER A 86 -17.47 12.75 3.06
CA SER A 86 -17.43 12.06 1.76
C SER A 86 -16.04 12.12 1.13
N GLU A 87 -15.38 13.29 1.20
CA GLU A 87 -14.01 13.45 0.71
C GLU A 87 -13.03 12.59 1.51
N ARG A 88 -13.13 12.58 2.84
CA ARG A 88 -12.25 11.73 3.66
C ARG A 88 -12.45 10.25 3.34
N GLN A 89 -13.69 9.79 3.23
CA GLN A 89 -13.99 8.41 2.84
C GLN A 89 -13.39 8.10 1.47
N ARG A 90 -13.55 9.00 0.49
CA ARG A 90 -12.93 8.89 -0.83
C ARG A 90 -11.41 8.74 -0.71
N ILE A 91 -10.74 9.58 0.09
CA ILE A 91 -9.28 9.53 0.31
C ILE A 91 -8.86 8.19 0.94
N LEU A 92 -9.59 7.70 1.94
CA LEU A 92 -9.30 6.44 2.62
C LEU A 92 -9.53 5.23 1.69
N CYS A 93 -10.50 5.29 0.78
CA CYS A 93 -10.75 4.24 -0.21
C CYS A 93 -9.69 4.20 -1.32
N LEU A 94 -8.92 5.27 -1.54
CA LEU A 94 -7.83 5.25 -2.51
C LEU A 94 -6.74 4.29 -2.01
N PRO A 95 -6.17 3.44 -2.90
CA PRO A 95 -5.02 2.63 -2.54
C PRO A 95 -3.94 3.52 -1.95
N GLN A 96 -3.63 3.35 -0.66
CA GLN A 96 -2.62 4.17 0.01
C GLN A 96 -1.23 3.73 -0.48
N ARG A 97 -0.82 4.27 -1.63
CA ARG A 97 0.39 3.86 -2.37
C ARG A 97 1.69 4.01 -1.59
N PHE A 98 1.64 4.65 -0.42
CA PHE A 98 2.82 5.05 0.34
C PHE A 98 2.97 4.37 1.71
N ALA A 99 2.03 3.52 2.15
CA ALA A 99 2.12 2.89 3.48
C ALA A 99 3.39 2.02 3.68
N LYS A 100 4.05 1.61 2.58
CA LYS A 100 5.36 0.93 2.57
C LYS A 100 6.39 1.60 1.66
N SER A 101 6.15 2.81 1.17
CA SER A 101 7.13 3.49 0.34
C SER A 101 8.25 4.01 1.23
N LYS A 102 9.49 3.58 0.97
CA LYS A 102 10.69 4.17 1.58
C LYS A 102 10.68 5.67 1.29
N GLN A 103 10.68 6.52 2.33
CA GLN A 103 10.90 7.94 2.15
C GLN A 103 12.31 8.14 1.58
N LEU A 104 12.41 8.91 0.50
CA LEU A 104 13.70 9.22 -0.12
C LEU A 104 14.45 10.21 0.77
N THR A 105 15.70 9.88 1.06
CA THR A 105 16.65 10.81 1.67
C THR A 105 16.86 12.02 0.77
N ARG A 106 17.32 13.14 1.34
CA ARG A 106 17.60 14.36 0.56
C ARG A 106 18.50 14.09 -0.65
N ARG A 107 19.56 13.30 -0.46
CA ARG A 107 20.48 12.89 -1.54
C ARG A 107 19.78 12.06 -2.61
N GLU A 108 18.95 11.09 -2.23
CA GLU A 108 18.19 10.29 -3.19
C GLU A 108 17.20 11.16 -3.99
N MET A 109 16.58 12.16 -3.35
CA MET A 109 15.70 13.12 -4.02
C MET A 109 16.46 14.02 -5.01
N GLU A 110 17.64 14.52 -4.64
CA GLU A 110 18.48 15.34 -5.53
C GLU A 110 18.96 14.53 -6.75
N ILE A 111 19.31 13.26 -6.54
CA ILE A 111 19.64 12.33 -7.62
C ILE A 111 18.40 12.11 -8.52
N GLU A 112 17.23 11.83 -7.95
CA GLU A 112 16.00 11.62 -8.74
C GLU A 112 15.67 12.86 -9.59
N LYS A 113 15.74 14.06 -9.00
CA LYS A 113 15.50 15.32 -9.72
C LYS A 113 16.52 15.61 -10.82
N SER A 114 17.76 15.15 -10.64
CA SER A 114 18.82 15.31 -11.64
C SER A 114 18.70 14.30 -12.79
N LEU A 115 18.27 13.07 -12.48
CA LEU A 115 18.09 11.99 -13.46
C LEU A 115 16.79 12.11 -14.25
N PHE A 116 15.71 12.56 -13.60
CA PHE A 116 14.38 12.63 -14.21
C PHE A 116 13.78 14.02 -14.00
N GLN A 117 13.33 14.64 -15.09
CA GLN A 117 12.61 15.91 -15.04
C GLN A 117 11.12 15.64 -15.24
N GLY A 118 10.29 15.99 -14.24
CA GLY A 118 8.84 15.83 -14.32
C GLY A 118 8.38 14.37 -14.41
N ALA A 119 7.58 14.04 -15.43
CA ALA A 119 6.91 12.74 -15.57
C ALA A 119 7.77 11.65 -16.25
N ASP A 120 9.02 11.96 -16.61
CA ASP A 120 9.86 11.08 -17.44
C ASP A 120 10.29 9.78 -16.74
N ARG A 121 10.28 9.78 -15.39
CA ARG A 121 10.55 8.58 -14.60
C ARG A 121 9.62 7.42 -14.96
N HIS A 122 8.33 7.70 -15.19
CA HIS A 122 7.36 6.64 -15.47
C HIS A 122 7.56 6.02 -16.86
N SER A 123 7.93 6.83 -17.85
CA SER A 123 8.22 6.38 -19.22
C SER A 123 9.43 5.44 -19.21
N PHE A 124 10.51 5.84 -18.53
CA PHE A 124 11.75 5.09 -18.38
C PHE A 124 11.53 3.77 -17.64
N LEU A 125 10.86 3.80 -16.50
CA LEU A 125 10.57 2.58 -15.72
C LEU A 125 9.66 1.61 -16.49
N LYS A 126 8.73 2.12 -17.30
CA LYS A 126 7.88 1.29 -18.18
C LYS A 126 8.70 0.61 -19.28
N ALA A 127 9.76 1.24 -19.78
CA ALA A 127 10.66 0.63 -20.75
C ALA A 127 11.51 -0.51 -20.15
N LEU A 128 11.82 -0.43 -18.85
CA LEU A 128 12.51 -1.50 -18.12
C LEU A 128 11.60 -2.69 -17.78
N TYR A 129 10.27 -2.48 -17.78
CA TYR A 129 9.31 -3.55 -17.60
C TYR A 129 9.18 -4.34 -18.90
N TYR A 130 9.68 -5.58 -18.91
CA TYR A 130 9.52 -6.50 -20.03
C TYR A 130 8.05 -6.87 -20.19
N GLN A 131 7.35 -6.19 -21.10
CA GLN A 131 6.00 -6.57 -21.48
C GLN A 131 6.15 -7.67 -22.53
N ALA A 132 5.93 -8.93 -22.15
CA ALA A 132 6.06 -10.11 -23.02
C ALA A 132 5.26 -10.02 -24.36
N TYR A 133 4.40 -9.01 -24.49
CA TYR A 133 3.64 -8.66 -25.69
C TYR A 133 4.21 -7.44 -26.43
N HIS A 134 5.52 -7.38 -26.66
CA HIS A 134 6.03 -6.47 -27.69
C HIS A 134 5.53 -6.97 -29.07
N LYS A 135 4.82 -6.10 -29.80
CA LYS A 135 4.40 -6.38 -31.18
C LYS A 135 5.67 -6.62 -32.01
N LYS A 136 5.90 -7.86 -32.45
CA LYS A 136 7.07 -8.25 -33.23
C LYS A 136 7.24 -7.30 -34.41
N THR A 137 8.34 -6.55 -34.41
CA THR A 137 8.68 -5.63 -35.48
C THR A 137 9.02 -6.43 -36.74
N SER A 138 9.03 -5.79 -37.92
CA SER A 138 9.46 -6.46 -39.17
C SER A 138 10.87 -7.05 -39.04
N ALA A 139 11.75 -6.38 -38.29
CA ALA A 139 13.10 -6.85 -37.97
C ALA A 139 13.10 -8.13 -37.11
N ASP A 140 12.23 -8.24 -36.10
CA ASP A 140 12.13 -9.45 -35.26
C ASP A 140 11.70 -10.68 -36.05
N LYS A 141 10.79 -10.48 -37.01
CA LYS A 141 10.33 -11.53 -37.92
C LYS A 141 11.47 -12.01 -38.82
N TYR A 142 12.26 -11.08 -39.35
CA TYR A 142 13.44 -11.38 -40.16
C TYR A 142 14.49 -12.17 -39.36
N MET A 143 14.83 -11.73 -38.15
CA MET A 143 15.81 -12.41 -37.30
C MET A 143 15.37 -13.81 -36.87
N THR A 144 14.07 -14.01 -36.61
CA THR A 144 13.51 -15.33 -36.31
C THR A 144 13.59 -16.28 -37.51
N SER A 145 13.32 -15.78 -38.72
CA SER A 145 13.45 -16.53 -39.97
C SER A 145 14.91 -16.93 -40.23
N MET A 146 15.85 -15.99 -40.06
CA MET A 146 17.28 -16.23 -40.21
C MET A 146 17.79 -17.29 -39.22
N LYS A 147 17.42 -17.20 -37.93
CA LYS A 147 17.77 -18.21 -36.91
C LYS A 147 17.25 -19.61 -37.28
N ARG A 148 16.04 -19.69 -37.86
CA ARG A 148 15.47 -20.97 -38.31
C ARG A 148 16.22 -21.54 -39.52
N LYS A 149 16.60 -20.69 -40.49
CA LYS A 149 17.42 -21.11 -41.64
C LYS A 149 18.80 -21.61 -41.22
N ILE A 150 19.45 -20.93 -40.27
CA ILE A 150 20.74 -21.38 -39.71
C ILE A 150 20.57 -22.74 -39.02
N LYS A 151 19.51 -22.92 -38.23
CA LYS A 151 19.23 -24.18 -37.51
C LYS A 151 18.88 -25.36 -38.44
N LEU A 152 18.31 -25.09 -39.62
CA LEU A 152 17.97 -26.11 -40.63
C LEU A 152 19.11 -26.36 -41.63
N GLY A 153 20.03 -25.41 -41.81
CA GLY A 153 21.20 -25.53 -42.68
C GLY A 153 22.37 -26.30 -42.06
N THR A 154 22.35 -26.59 -40.77
CA THR A 154 23.34 -27.43 -40.09
C THR A 154 22.84 -28.87 -39.99
N LYS A 155 22.69 -29.54 -41.13
CA LYS A 155 22.85 -31.00 -41.18
C LYS A 155 24.21 -31.21 -41.84
N ASP A 156 25.05 -32.02 -41.18
CA ASP A 156 26.37 -32.45 -41.63
C ASP A 156 27.55 -31.56 -41.20
N GLU A 157 27.73 -31.39 -39.89
CA GLU A 157 29.09 -31.38 -39.32
C GLU A 157 29.06 -31.73 -37.81
N PRO A 158 29.90 -32.66 -37.33
CA PRO A 158 29.96 -32.98 -35.91
C PRO A 158 30.64 -31.84 -35.16
N GLN A 159 29.86 -31.07 -34.40
CA GLN A 159 30.39 -30.04 -33.50
C GLN A 159 31.37 -30.67 -32.51
N LYS A 160 32.66 -30.33 -32.66
CA LYS A 160 33.67 -30.56 -31.62
C LYS A 160 33.18 -29.94 -30.32
N LYS A 161 32.90 -30.80 -29.34
CA LYS A 161 32.64 -30.39 -27.96
C LYS A 161 33.93 -29.75 -27.42
N ASN A 162 33.96 -28.43 -27.35
CA ASN A 162 34.99 -27.72 -26.60
C ASN A 162 34.76 -28.01 -25.12
N LYS A 163 35.48 -29.01 -24.61
CA LYS A 163 35.67 -29.27 -23.19
C LYS A 163 36.51 -28.10 -22.65
N GLY A 164 35.92 -27.18 -21.87
CA GLY A 164 36.77 -26.30 -21.07
C GLY A 164 36.27 -24.94 -20.65
N ASP A 165 35.04 -24.49 -20.99
CA ASP A 165 34.59 -23.17 -20.50
C ASP A 165 33.58 -23.28 -19.35
N PRO A 166 33.97 -22.94 -18.10
CA PRO A 166 33.08 -23.01 -16.94
C PRO A 166 31.94 -21.99 -16.99
N MET A 167 32.01 -21.01 -17.89
CA MET A 167 31.03 -19.93 -18.02
C MET A 167 29.78 -20.29 -18.86
N ASN A 168 29.81 -21.39 -19.62
CA ASN A 168 28.68 -21.74 -20.51
C ASN A 168 27.47 -22.33 -19.78
N ASN A 169 27.61 -22.67 -18.50
CA ASN A 169 26.56 -23.31 -17.70
C ASN A 169 26.00 -22.40 -16.60
N LEU A 170 26.42 -21.12 -16.56
CA LEU A 170 25.99 -20.17 -15.52
C LEU A 170 24.47 -19.96 -15.55
N GLU A 171 23.89 -19.86 -16.74
CA GLU A 171 22.44 -19.72 -16.95
C GLU A 171 21.68 -20.93 -16.40
N SER A 172 22.19 -22.14 -16.64
CA SER A 172 21.61 -23.37 -16.11
C SER A 172 21.70 -23.40 -14.59
N PHE A 173 22.82 -22.96 -14.03
CA PHE A 173 23.04 -22.88 -12.58
C PHE A 173 22.07 -21.88 -11.91
N TYR A 174 21.88 -20.71 -12.49
CA TYR A 174 20.93 -19.72 -11.97
C TYR A 174 19.48 -20.20 -12.09
N GLN A 175 19.11 -20.82 -13.21
CA GLN A 175 17.78 -21.42 -13.37
C GLN A 175 17.53 -22.51 -12.34
N GLU A 176 18.50 -23.39 -12.11
CA GLU A 176 18.41 -24.44 -11.11
C GLU A 176 18.26 -23.87 -9.69
N MET A 177 19.08 -22.88 -9.32
CA MET A 177 19.01 -22.21 -8.02
C MET A 177 17.67 -21.51 -7.79
N ILE A 178 17.11 -20.84 -8.81
CA ILE A 178 15.81 -20.18 -8.72
C ILE A 178 14.67 -21.20 -8.56
N MET A 179 14.74 -22.32 -9.29
CA MET A 179 13.73 -23.38 -9.17
C MET A 179 13.80 -24.07 -7.81
N LYS A 180 15.00 -24.29 -7.27
CA LYS A 180 15.21 -24.89 -5.96
C LYS A 180 14.66 -24.01 -4.83
N LYS A 181 14.95 -22.71 -4.87
CA LYS A 181 14.40 -21.73 -3.92
C LYS A 181 12.87 -21.66 -3.97
N ARG A 182 12.30 -21.68 -5.17
CA ARG A 182 10.84 -21.69 -5.35
C ARG A 182 10.22 -22.98 -4.80
N LEU A 183 10.90 -24.13 -4.96
CA LEU A 183 10.44 -25.41 -4.43
C LEU A 183 10.48 -25.44 -2.90
N GLU A 184 11.54 -24.92 -2.29
CA GLU A 184 11.68 -24.76 -0.83
C GLU A 184 10.58 -23.87 -0.25
N GLU A 185 10.31 -22.72 -0.87
CA GLU A 185 9.20 -21.83 -0.49
C GLU A 185 7.84 -22.54 -0.61
N PHE A 186 7.66 -23.38 -1.64
CA PHE A 186 6.42 -24.15 -1.84
C PHE A 186 6.24 -25.29 -0.84
N GLN A 187 7.34 -25.90 -0.38
CA GLN A 187 7.33 -26.94 0.67
C GLN A 187 7.07 -26.33 2.04
N LEU A 188 7.67 -25.16 2.32
CA LEU A 188 7.45 -24.39 3.56
C LEU A 188 5.98 -23.97 3.70
N MET A 189 5.34 -23.57 2.59
CA MET A 189 3.92 -23.23 2.54
C MET A 189 2.97 -24.44 2.70
N ARG A 190 3.47 -25.68 2.50
CA ARG A 190 2.67 -26.91 2.66
C ARG A 190 2.87 -27.62 4.00
N GLY A 191 3.65 -27.06 4.92
CA GLY A 191 3.75 -27.56 6.31
C GLY A 191 4.31 -28.98 6.42
N VAL A 192 5.14 -29.43 5.48
CA VAL A 192 5.80 -30.75 5.57
C VAL A 192 7.11 -30.57 6.31
N ILE A 193 7.10 -30.89 7.60
CA ILE A 193 8.29 -31.05 8.43
C ILE A 193 9.05 -32.28 7.88
N PRO A 194 10.35 -32.19 7.55
CA PRO A 194 11.13 -33.36 7.20
C PRO A 194 11.46 -34.12 8.49
N GLU A 195 10.96 -35.35 8.60
CA GLU A 195 11.46 -36.35 9.54
C GLU A 195 12.92 -36.66 9.17
N GLU A 196 13.84 -36.38 10.09
CA GLU A 196 15.24 -36.79 9.99
C GLU A 196 15.41 -38.25 10.43
N PRO A 197 16.38 -38.99 9.83
CA PRO A 197 16.55 -40.43 9.98
C PRO A 197 17.08 -40.90 11.34
#